data_AF-A0A925M303-F1
#
_entry.id   AF-A0A925M303-F1
#
_cell.length_a   1.000
_cell.length_b   1.000
_cell.length_c   1.000
_cell.angle_alpha   90.00
_cell.angle_beta   90.00
_cell.angle_gamma   90.00
#
_symmetry.space_group_name_H-M   'P 1'
#
loop_
_entity.id
_entity.type
_entity.pdbx_description
1 polymer ?
#
loop_
_entity_poly.entity_id
_entity_poly.type
_entity_poly.pdbx_seq_one_letter_code
_entity_poly.pdbx_strand_id
1 'polypeptide(L)'
;MPNSDEYKRQIMSDLAGGDKEMLPDETGSDYQNFDDFAQRSSRDERHQLFSKSFHPDRVPASQMEPELQKAIAQIKPNERKDVAQEFFNHLKKRGLSDRDLEKQLALSSHHANHMTADDVTKLAGFAYHNHPDVFHEVLADQPALVKFLSNPVVGAVFGAIAAKWMGGRR
;
A
#
# COMPACT_ATOMS: atom_id res chain seq x y z
N MET A 1 -15.82 15.10 -32.50
CA MET A 1 -14.76 15.32 -31.49
C MET A 1 -15.43 15.95 -30.29
N PRO A 2 -15.57 15.26 -29.14
CA PRO A 2 -16.13 15.85 -27.94
C PRO A 2 -15.08 16.76 -27.28
N ASN A 3 -15.52 17.95 -26.85
CA ASN A 3 -14.68 19.05 -26.45
C ASN A 3 -14.03 18.83 -25.06
N SER A 4 -12.70 19.01 -25.03
CA SER A 4 -11.84 19.02 -23.83
C SER A 4 -12.31 19.96 -22.71
N ASP A 5 -13.17 20.94 -23.00
CA ASP A 5 -13.63 21.96 -22.06
C ASP A 5 -14.72 21.45 -21.09
N GLU A 6 -15.55 20.50 -21.50
CA GLU A 6 -16.54 19.90 -20.58
C GLU A 6 -15.86 19.05 -19.52
N TYR A 7 -14.87 18.24 -19.92
CA TYR A 7 -14.12 17.39 -19.00
C TYR A 7 -13.33 18.23 -17.98
N LYS A 8 -12.70 19.33 -18.42
CA LYS A 8 -11.98 20.23 -17.53
C LYS A 8 -12.90 20.95 -16.54
N ARG A 9 -14.10 21.35 -16.96
CA ARG A 9 -15.09 21.96 -16.06
C ARG A 9 -15.61 20.99 -15.02
N GLN A 10 -15.80 19.73 -15.39
CA GLN A 10 -16.26 18.71 -14.47
C GLN A 10 -15.23 18.43 -13.37
N ILE A 11 -13.95 18.27 -13.76
CA ILE A 11 -12.84 18.07 -12.81
C ILE A 11 -12.63 19.31 -11.92
N MET A 12 -12.75 20.53 -12.46
CA MET A 12 -12.62 21.75 -11.65
C MET A 12 -13.81 22.00 -10.73
N SER A 13 -15.01 21.52 -11.09
CA SER A 13 -16.18 21.56 -10.20
C SER A 13 -16.00 20.60 -9.02
N ASP A 14 -15.43 19.42 -9.27
CA ASP A 14 -15.10 18.40 -8.25
C ASP A 14 -14.02 18.88 -7.27
N LEU A 15 -13.05 19.68 -7.74
CA LEU A 15 -11.95 20.15 -6.91
C LEU A 15 -12.28 21.41 -6.10
N ALA A 16 -13.27 22.19 -6.54
CA ALA A 16 -13.67 23.46 -5.92
C ALA A 16 -14.82 23.32 -4.91
N GLY A 17 -15.66 22.29 -5.06
CA GLY A 17 -16.51 21.83 -3.98
C GLY A 17 -15.64 21.04 -3.02
N GLY A 18 -15.33 21.59 -1.85
CA GLY A 18 -14.77 20.83 -0.74
C GLY A 18 -15.80 19.81 -0.26
N ASP A 19 -16.02 18.78 -1.07
CA ASP A 19 -17.06 17.80 -0.87
C ASP A 19 -16.59 16.89 0.26
N LYS A 20 -17.09 17.22 1.45
CA LYS A 20 -17.38 16.23 2.47
C LYS A 20 -18.43 15.29 1.88
N GLU A 21 -18.04 14.47 0.91
CA GLU A 21 -18.84 13.32 0.54
C GLU A 21 -18.86 12.44 1.78
N MET A 22 -20.02 12.47 2.43
CA MET A 22 -20.42 11.46 3.38
C MET A 22 -20.12 10.13 2.73
N LEU A 23 -19.42 9.28 3.48
CA LEU A 23 -19.27 7.86 3.17
C LEU A 23 -20.58 7.37 2.53
N PRO A 24 -20.59 6.89 1.28
CA PRO A 24 -21.68 6.04 0.88
C PRO A 24 -21.73 4.92 1.93
N ASP A 25 -22.89 4.73 2.55
CA ASP A 25 -23.20 3.64 3.48
C ASP A 25 -23.22 2.28 2.73
N GLU A 26 -22.34 2.14 1.76
CA GLU A 26 -22.24 1.04 0.83
C GLU A 26 -20.81 0.55 0.86
N THR A 27 -20.50 -0.25 1.88
CA THR A 27 -19.59 -1.40 1.71
C THR A 27 -20.20 -2.41 0.72
N GLY A 28 -20.62 -1.93 -0.45
CA GLY A 28 -21.36 -2.62 -1.50
C GLY A 28 -20.51 -2.83 -2.75
N SER A 29 -19.19 -2.77 -2.63
CA SER A 29 -18.32 -3.29 -3.68
C SER A 29 -18.32 -4.82 -3.57
N ASP A 30 -18.98 -5.51 -4.51
CA ASP A 30 -18.98 -6.98 -4.66
C ASP A 30 -17.59 -7.51 -5.06
N TYR A 31 -16.59 -7.27 -4.21
CA TYR A 31 -15.30 -7.89 -4.34
C TYR A 31 -15.40 -9.31 -3.78
N GLN A 32 -15.10 -10.30 -4.64
CA GLN A 32 -15.22 -11.70 -4.27
C GLN A 32 -14.06 -12.16 -3.39
N ASN A 33 -12.89 -11.51 -3.52
CA ASN A 33 -11.69 -11.76 -2.73
C ASN A 33 -10.74 -10.56 -2.83
N PHE A 34 -9.62 -10.63 -2.11
CA PHE A 34 -8.62 -9.56 -2.11
C PHE A 34 -7.87 -9.41 -3.44
N ASP A 35 -7.83 -10.43 -4.31
CA ASP A 35 -7.19 -10.35 -5.64
C ASP A 35 -8.09 -9.58 -6.62
N ASP A 36 -9.40 -9.86 -6.58
CA ASP A 36 -10.44 -9.11 -7.28
C ASP A 36 -10.46 -7.64 -6.81
N PHE A 37 -10.32 -7.42 -5.50
CA PHE A 37 -10.09 -6.09 -4.93
C PHE A 37 -8.82 -5.45 -5.50
N ALA A 38 -7.66 -6.12 -5.44
CA ALA A 38 -6.39 -5.59 -5.94
C ALA A 38 -6.46 -5.15 -7.41
N GLN A 39 -7.26 -5.85 -8.21
CA GLN A 39 -7.38 -5.65 -9.64
C GLN A 39 -8.42 -4.59 -10.03
N ARG A 40 -9.54 -4.51 -9.30
CA ARG A 40 -10.69 -3.65 -9.67
C ARG A 40 -10.81 -2.38 -8.84
N SER A 41 -10.19 -2.33 -7.66
CA SER A 41 -10.26 -1.15 -6.80
C SER A 41 -9.40 0.00 -7.32
N SER A 42 -9.91 1.21 -7.13
CA SER A 42 -9.17 2.44 -7.36
C SER A 42 -8.01 2.60 -6.38
N ARG A 43 -7.07 3.48 -6.71
CA ARG A 43 -5.96 3.85 -5.83
C ARG A 43 -6.46 4.38 -4.49
N ASP A 44 -7.46 5.26 -4.50
CA ASP A 44 -8.01 5.88 -3.29
C ASP A 44 -8.75 4.89 -2.40
N GLU A 45 -9.52 3.95 -2.98
CA GLU A 45 -10.14 2.85 -2.21
C GLU A 45 -9.09 1.99 -1.50
N ARG A 46 -7.99 1.66 -2.20
CA ARG A 46 -6.87 0.93 -1.61
C ARG A 46 -6.23 1.71 -0.47
N HIS A 47 -5.92 2.97 -0.70
CA HIS A 47 -5.34 3.84 0.31
C HIS A 47 -6.24 3.96 1.56
N GLN A 48 -7.55 4.18 1.38
CA GLN A 48 -8.49 4.26 2.49
C GLN A 48 -8.63 2.94 3.26
N LEU A 49 -8.66 1.80 2.55
CA LEU A 49 -8.73 0.50 3.20
C LEU A 49 -7.46 0.21 4.00
N PHE A 50 -6.30 0.43 3.40
CA PHE A 50 -5.02 0.12 4.03
C PHE A 50 -4.68 1.05 5.18
N SER A 51 -4.98 2.33 5.06
CA SER A 51 -4.78 3.28 6.17
C SER A 51 -5.62 2.93 7.40
N LYS A 52 -6.85 2.43 7.19
CA LYS A 52 -7.70 1.92 8.28
C LYS A 52 -7.24 0.56 8.81
N SER A 53 -6.75 -0.33 7.96
CA SER A 53 -6.49 -1.73 8.30
C SER A 53 -5.10 -1.97 8.87
N PHE A 54 -4.09 -1.32 8.28
CA PHE A 54 -2.67 -1.45 8.59
C PHE A 54 -2.16 -0.21 9.32
N HIS A 55 -2.87 0.19 10.36
CA HIS A 55 -2.40 1.23 11.27
C HIS A 55 -1.56 0.58 12.38
N PRO A 56 -0.42 1.18 12.79
CA PRO A 56 0.40 0.67 13.90
C PRO A 56 -0.36 0.42 15.20
N ASP A 57 -1.45 1.15 15.46
CA ASP A 57 -2.33 0.94 16.62
C ASP A 57 -3.13 -0.38 16.57
N ARG A 58 -3.35 -0.92 15.37
CA ARG A 58 -4.10 -2.17 15.15
C ARG A 58 -3.19 -3.35 14.95
N VAL A 59 -2.07 -3.13 14.26
CA VAL A 59 -1.09 -4.17 13.97
C VAL A 59 0.27 -3.69 14.49
N PRO A 60 0.76 -4.24 15.61
CA PRO A 60 2.09 -3.90 16.10
C PRO A 60 3.16 -4.22 15.04
N ALA A 61 4.20 -3.39 14.96
CA ALA A 61 5.31 -3.61 14.01
C ALA A 61 5.92 -5.02 14.12
N SER A 62 6.05 -5.54 15.35
CA SER A 62 6.54 -6.91 15.60
C SER A 62 5.69 -8.02 15.00
N GLN A 63 4.41 -7.75 14.68
CA GLN A 63 3.53 -8.68 13.96
C GLN A 63 3.56 -8.40 12.45
N MET A 64 3.77 -7.15 12.04
CA MET A 64 3.77 -6.73 10.64
C MET A 64 5.06 -7.12 9.91
N GLU A 65 6.22 -6.86 10.51
CA GLU A 65 7.55 -7.10 9.92
C GLU A 65 7.77 -8.53 9.42
N PRO A 66 7.48 -9.61 10.19
CA PRO A 66 7.66 -10.97 9.69
C PRO A 66 6.74 -11.28 8.51
N GLU A 67 5.56 -10.67 8.44
CA GLU A 67 4.63 -10.85 7.34
C GLU A 67 5.04 -10.07 6.10
N LEU A 68 5.55 -8.84 6.27
CA LEU A 68 6.19 -8.09 5.20
C LEU A 68 7.37 -8.87 4.63
N GLN A 69 8.20 -9.48 5.48
CA GLN A 69 9.32 -10.28 5.03
C GLN A 69 8.88 -11.47 4.16
N LYS A 70 7.88 -12.23 4.62
CA LYS A 70 7.31 -13.35 3.86
C LYS A 70 6.70 -12.89 2.55
N ALA A 71 5.96 -11.79 2.57
CA ALA A 71 5.32 -11.22 1.38
C ALA A 71 6.39 -10.78 0.37
N ILE A 72 7.35 -9.96 0.79
CA ILE A 72 8.43 -9.39 -0.04
C ILE A 72 9.34 -10.48 -0.60
N ALA A 73 9.58 -11.57 0.15
CA ALA A 73 10.36 -12.70 -0.32
C ALA A 73 9.71 -13.46 -1.48
N GLN A 74 8.38 -13.43 -1.60
CA GLN A 74 7.63 -14.09 -2.68
C GLN A 74 7.43 -13.19 -3.91
N ILE A 75 7.75 -11.90 -3.79
CA ILE A 75 7.64 -10.94 -4.89
C ILE A 75 8.72 -11.22 -5.94
N LYS A 76 8.34 -11.13 -7.22
CA LYS A 76 9.31 -11.28 -8.31
C LYS A 76 10.37 -10.17 -8.21
N PRO A 77 11.63 -10.43 -8.60
CA PRO A 77 12.70 -9.44 -8.48
C PRO A 77 12.40 -8.09 -9.13
N ASN A 78 11.70 -8.08 -10.28
CA ASN A 78 11.30 -6.86 -10.98
C ASN A 78 10.22 -6.07 -10.20
N GLU A 79 9.19 -6.75 -9.70
CA GLU A 79 8.14 -6.12 -8.90
C GLU A 79 8.70 -5.62 -7.55
N ARG A 80 9.65 -6.33 -6.97
CA ARG A 80 10.35 -5.91 -5.75
C ARG A 80 11.14 -4.63 -5.97
N LYS A 81 11.80 -4.51 -7.13
CA LYS A 81 12.48 -3.27 -7.53
C LYS A 81 11.46 -2.12 -7.62
N ASP A 82 10.31 -2.34 -8.25
CA ASP A 82 9.29 -1.30 -8.39
C ASP A 82 8.78 -0.83 -7.01
N VAL A 83 8.57 -1.77 -6.08
CA VAL A 83 8.24 -1.49 -4.68
C VAL A 83 9.33 -0.66 -3.99
N ALA A 84 10.59 -1.06 -4.11
CA ALA A 84 11.71 -0.34 -3.52
C ALA A 84 11.81 1.09 -4.06
N GLN A 85 11.61 1.25 -5.37
CA GLN A 85 11.65 2.54 -6.03
C GLN A 85 10.53 3.46 -5.52
N GLU A 86 9.32 2.95 -5.33
CA GLU A 86 8.22 3.75 -4.75
C GLU A 86 8.48 4.14 -3.30
N PHE A 87 9.04 3.25 -2.47
CA PHE A 87 9.44 3.61 -1.12
C PHE A 87 10.45 4.76 -1.12
N PHE A 88 11.52 4.68 -1.93
CA PHE A 88 12.47 5.79 -2.03
C PHE A 88 11.82 7.06 -2.56
N ASN A 89 10.97 6.97 -3.59
CA ASN A 89 10.28 8.13 -4.15
C ASN A 89 9.45 8.88 -3.10
N HIS A 90 8.67 8.15 -2.30
CA HIS A 90 7.81 8.76 -1.28
C HIS A 90 8.59 9.20 -0.04
N LEU A 91 9.56 8.42 0.45
CA LEU A 91 10.44 8.83 1.56
C LEU A 91 11.26 10.08 1.19
N LYS A 92 11.69 10.20 -0.06
CA LYS A 92 12.38 11.39 -0.57
C LYS A 92 11.51 12.64 -0.56
N LYS A 93 10.21 12.53 -0.86
CA LYS A 93 9.26 13.65 -0.70
C LYS A 93 9.13 14.11 0.75
N ARG A 94 9.41 13.22 1.72
CA ARG A 94 9.50 13.53 3.16
C ARG A 94 10.87 14.09 3.59
N GLY A 95 11.79 14.30 2.64
CA GLY A 95 13.12 14.84 2.92
C GLY A 95 14.15 13.81 3.35
N LEU A 96 13.84 12.51 3.26
CA LEU A 96 14.78 11.44 3.58
C LEU A 96 15.63 11.12 2.34
N SER A 97 16.95 11.14 2.48
CA SER A 97 17.83 10.80 1.38
C SER A 97 18.06 9.29 1.27
N ASP A 98 18.11 8.76 0.05
CA ASP A 98 18.31 7.34 -0.22
C ASP A 98 19.62 6.82 0.42
N ARG A 99 20.66 7.65 0.45
CA ARG A 99 21.96 7.33 1.08
C ARG A 99 21.89 7.29 2.60
N ASP A 100 21.11 8.17 3.21
CA ASP A 100 20.92 8.15 4.67
C ASP A 100 20.10 6.94 5.08
N LEU A 101 19.05 6.61 4.30
CA LEU A 101 18.25 5.39 4.50
C LEU A 101 19.10 4.12 4.37
N GLU A 102 19.99 4.05 3.38
CA GLU A 102 20.94 2.93 3.24
C GLU A 102 21.76 2.72 4.52
N LYS A 103 22.32 3.79 5.07
CA LYS A 103 23.14 3.72 6.28
C LYS A 103 22.32 3.41 7.53
N GLN A 104 21.19 4.09 7.69
CA GLN A 104 20.34 3.96 8.89
C GLN A 104 19.72 2.57 9.00
N LEU A 105 19.31 2.00 7.86
CA LEU A 105 18.66 0.69 7.82
C LEU A 105 19.64 -0.46 7.53
N ALA A 106 20.93 -0.16 7.36
CA ALA A 106 21.94 -1.11 6.93
C ALA A 106 21.46 -1.90 5.68
N LEU A 107 21.02 -1.15 4.66
CA LEU A 107 20.65 -1.72 3.37
C LEU A 107 21.92 -2.11 2.61
N SER A 108 21.84 -3.19 1.84
CA SER A 108 22.94 -3.61 0.96
C SER A 108 23.21 -2.60 -0.15
N SER A 109 22.19 -1.83 -0.56
CA SER A 109 22.28 -0.77 -1.57
C SER A 109 21.07 0.17 -1.52
N HIS A 110 21.27 1.44 -1.82
CA HIS A 110 20.23 2.42 -2.14
C HIS A 110 19.70 2.32 -3.58
N HIS A 111 20.28 1.47 -4.42
CA HIS A 111 19.80 1.26 -5.79
C HIS A 111 18.73 0.16 -5.83
N ALA A 112 17.49 0.54 -6.11
CA ALA A 112 16.34 -0.39 -6.19
C ALA A 112 16.59 -1.66 -7.03
N ASN A 113 17.41 -1.56 -8.10
CA ASN A 113 17.78 -2.71 -8.95
C ASN A 113 18.59 -3.80 -8.24
N HIS A 114 19.31 -3.44 -7.17
CA HIS A 114 20.24 -4.33 -6.47
C HIS A 114 19.73 -4.72 -5.08
N MET A 115 18.54 -4.26 -4.69
CA MET A 115 17.99 -4.55 -3.38
C MET A 115 17.50 -5.98 -3.26
N THR A 116 17.81 -6.58 -2.12
CA THR A 116 17.32 -7.89 -1.71
C THR A 116 15.92 -7.81 -1.09
N ALA A 117 15.28 -8.96 -0.86
CA ALA A 117 14.01 -9.00 -0.13
C ALA A 117 14.16 -8.43 1.29
N ASP A 118 15.30 -8.66 1.94
CA ASP A 118 15.61 -8.13 3.27
C ASP A 118 15.68 -6.59 3.25
N ASP A 119 16.37 -6.01 2.27
CA ASP A 119 16.49 -4.55 2.17
C ASP A 119 15.12 -3.87 1.96
N VAL A 120 14.27 -4.43 1.10
CA VAL A 120 12.93 -3.90 0.87
C VAL A 120 12.02 -4.12 2.09
N THR A 121 12.22 -5.21 2.83
CA THR A 121 11.52 -5.44 4.11
C THR A 121 11.89 -4.39 5.14
N LYS A 122 13.18 -4.04 5.26
CA LYS A 122 13.64 -2.97 6.15
C LYS A 122 13.07 -1.61 5.77
N LEU A 123 13.02 -1.29 4.47
CA LEU A 123 12.35 -0.07 3.99
C LEU A 123 10.87 -0.05 4.37
N ALA A 124 10.16 -1.16 4.09
CA ALA A 124 8.74 -1.28 4.37
C ALA A 124 8.44 -1.19 5.88
N GLY A 125 9.25 -1.86 6.73
CA GLY A 125 9.14 -1.79 8.19
C GLY A 125 9.46 -0.40 8.74
N PHE A 126 10.51 0.25 8.21
CA PHE A 126 10.84 1.63 8.56
C PHE A 126 9.69 2.59 8.21
N ALA A 127 9.14 2.48 7.00
CA ALA A 127 8.00 3.28 6.58
C ALA A 127 6.78 2.97 7.47
N TYR A 128 6.48 1.70 7.72
CA TYR A 128 5.37 1.31 8.59
C TYR A 128 5.45 1.94 9.99
N HIS A 129 6.65 1.99 10.57
CA HIS A 129 6.86 2.50 11.92
C HIS A 129 6.94 4.04 11.99
N ASN A 130 7.64 4.67 11.05
CA ASN A 130 7.98 6.10 11.13
C ASN A 130 7.13 6.99 10.21
N HIS A 131 6.64 6.43 9.10
CA HIS A 131 5.89 7.12 8.05
C HIS A 131 4.74 6.22 7.55
N PRO A 132 3.75 5.89 8.42
CA PRO A 132 2.67 4.98 8.05
C PRO A 132 1.90 5.46 6.82
N ASP A 133 1.83 6.77 6.61
CA ASP A 133 1.31 7.42 5.41
C ASP A 133 2.05 6.97 4.13
N VAL A 134 3.39 7.00 4.14
CA VAL A 134 4.22 6.55 3.01
C VAL A 134 3.99 5.07 2.74
N PHE A 135 3.88 4.27 3.81
CA PHE A 135 3.58 2.85 3.68
C PHE A 135 2.22 2.62 3.01
N HIS A 136 1.18 3.39 3.39
CA HIS A 136 -0.14 3.30 2.77
C HIS A 136 -0.14 3.78 1.32
N GLU A 137 0.60 4.85 1.01
CA GLU A 137 0.78 5.34 -0.36
C GLU A 137 1.45 4.28 -1.25
N VAL A 138 2.53 3.65 -0.80
CA VAL A 138 3.21 2.60 -1.57
C VAL A 138 2.30 1.38 -1.76
N LEU A 139 1.52 0.97 -0.75
CA LEU A 139 0.53 -0.09 -0.94
C LEU A 139 -0.57 0.28 -1.93
N ALA A 140 -1.01 1.55 -1.95
CA ALA A 140 -1.98 2.04 -2.91
C ALA A 140 -1.39 2.15 -4.33
N ASP A 141 -0.09 2.42 -4.46
CA ASP A 141 0.59 2.57 -5.74
C ASP A 141 1.05 1.24 -6.33
N GLN A 142 1.41 0.27 -5.49
CA GLN A 142 2.01 -1.00 -5.92
C GLN A 142 1.02 -2.17 -5.83
N PRO A 143 0.36 -2.57 -6.94
CA PRO A 143 -0.55 -3.71 -6.96
C PRO A 143 0.18 -5.02 -6.65
N ALA A 144 1.51 -5.09 -6.86
CA ALA A 144 2.31 -6.23 -6.44
C ALA A 144 2.10 -6.51 -4.95
N LEU A 145 2.40 -5.54 -4.06
CA LEU A 145 2.20 -5.71 -2.61
C LEU A 145 0.76 -6.07 -2.25
N VAL A 146 -0.22 -5.47 -2.92
CA VAL A 146 -1.64 -5.76 -2.67
C VAL A 146 -1.99 -7.20 -3.02
N LYS A 147 -1.50 -7.70 -4.16
CA LYS A 147 -1.67 -9.10 -4.58
C LYS A 147 -1.00 -10.11 -3.65
N PHE A 148 0.02 -9.71 -2.89
CA PHE A 148 0.64 -10.58 -1.90
C PHE A 148 -0.15 -10.60 -0.59
N LEU A 149 -0.67 -9.46 -0.15
CA LEU A 149 -1.59 -9.40 1.00
C LEU A 149 -2.92 -10.10 0.71
N SER A 150 -3.29 -10.25 -0.57
CA SER A 150 -4.49 -10.95 -0.99
C SER A 150 -4.36 -12.48 -1.04
N ASN A 151 -3.15 -13.02 -0.92
CA ASN A 151 -2.92 -14.46 -1.06
C ASN A 151 -3.27 -15.20 0.24
N PRO A 152 -4.20 -16.17 0.22
CA PRO A 152 -4.62 -16.92 1.41
C PRO A 152 -3.49 -17.67 2.13
N VAL A 153 -2.38 -17.98 1.44
CA VAL A 153 -1.20 -18.64 2.05
C VAL A 153 -0.44 -17.69 2.98
N VAL A 154 -0.46 -16.38 2.71
CA VAL A 154 0.04 -15.31 3.60
C VAL A 154 -1.07 -14.83 4.54
N GLY A 155 -2.33 -15.15 4.20
CA GLY A 155 -3.53 -14.90 4.99
C GLY A 155 -3.66 -15.67 6.30
N ALA A 156 -2.69 -16.48 6.74
CA ALA A 156 -2.75 -17.11 8.05
C ALA A 156 -2.49 -16.13 9.21
N VAL A 157 -1.69 -15.08 8.98
CA VAL A 157 -1.37 -14.07 10.01
C VAL A 157 -2.21 -12.81 9.83
N PHE A 158 -2.47 -12.40 8.59
CA PHE A 158 -3.52 -11.41 8.29
C PHE A 158 -4.93 -11.99 8.36
N GLY A 159 -5.08 -13.28 8.67
CA GLY A 159 -6.35 -13.99 8.75
C GLY A 159 -7.32 -13.40 9.74
N ALA A 160 -6.87 -12.77 10.83
CA ALA A 160 -7.76 -12.05 11.74
C ALA A 160 -8.33 -10.76 11.13
N ILE A 161 -7.56 -10.07 10.28
CA ILE A 161 -7.99 -8.86 9.58
C ILE A 161 -8.86 -9.24 8.37
N ALA A 162 -8.46 -10.25 7.61
CA ALA A 162 -9.23 -10.81 6.50
C ALA A 162 -10.53 -11.47 6.97
N ALA A 163 -10.55 -12.16 8.13
CA ALA A 163 -11.76 -12.70 8.74
C ALA A 163 -12.68 -11.61 9.30
N LYS A 164 -12.15 -10.46 9.75
CA LYS A 164 -12.99 -9.29 10.06
C LYS A 164 -13.64 -8.70 8.81
N TRP A 165 -13.00 -8.85 7.64
CA TRP A 165 -13.52 -8.39 6.35
C TRP A 165 -14.52 -9.39 5.74
N MET A 166 -14.24 -10.69 5.81
CA MET A 166 -15.12 -11.77 5.30
C MET A 166 -16.24 -12.17 6.28
N GLY A 167 -16.03 -12.04 7.59
CA GLY A 167 -16.96 -12.44 8.65
C GLY A 167 -18.02 -11.39 9.02
N GLY A 168 -18.11 -10.29 8.26
CA GLY A 168 -19.21 -9.33 8.35
C GLY A 168 -20.45 -9.74 7.55
N ARG A 169 -20.37 -10.80 6.74
CA ARG A 169 -21.54 -11.43 6.12
C ARG A 169 -21.95 -12.63 7.00
N ARG A 170 -23.19 -12.58 7.46
CA ARG A 170 -23.87 -13.61 8.26
C ARG A 170 -23.63 -15.03 7.76
#